data_AF-M1A8J9-F1
#
_entry.id   AF-M1A8J9-F1
#
_cell.length_a   1.000
_cell.length_b   1.000
_cell.length_c   1.000
_cell.angle_alpha   90.00
_cell.angle_beta   90.00
_cell.angle_gamma   90.00
#
_symmetry.space_group_name_H-M   'P 1'
#
loop_
_entity.id
_entity.type
_entity.pdbx_description
1 polymer ?
#
loop_
_entity_poly.entity_id
_entity_poly.type
_entity_poly.pdbx_seq_one_letter_code
_entity_poly.pdbx_strand_id
1 'polypeptide(L)'
;MMLDIRWLAWKLIAACFRKNTVGQYESHTAFTLPGLYRVVHGIDVFDPKFNIVSPGADMTIYFPYSDKEKRLTSLHPSIEKLLFDPEQNEVHM
;
A
#
# COMPACT_ATOMS: atom_id res chain seq x y z
N MET A 1 12.02 12.42 21.77
CA MET A 1 10.93 11.46 21.51
C MET A 1 11.13 10.87 20.13
N MET A 2 12.00 9.86 20.03
CA MET A 2 12.23 9.12 18.80
C MET A 2 11.17 8.02 18.79
N LEU A 3 10.05 8.27 18.08
CA LEU A 3 9.05 7.24 17.83
C LEU A 3 9.76 6.08 17.12
N ASP A 4 9.75 4.93 17.78
CA ASP A 4 10.50 3.75 17.40
C ASP A 4 10.00 3.21 16.04
N ILE A 5 10.70 3.59 14.97
CA ILE A 5 10.41 3.21 13.58
C ILE A 5 10.36 1.68 13.44
N ARG A 6 11.09 0.93 14.29
CA ARG A 6 11.06 -0.54 14.30
C ARG A 6 9.72 -1.09 14.79
N TRP A 7 9.06 -0.39 15.72
CA TRP A 7 7.76 -0.82 16.27
C TRP A 7 6.61 -0.60 15.29
N LEU A 8 6.64 0.50 14.52
CA LEU A 8 5.69 0.79 13.45
C LEU A 8 5.85 -0.17 12.26
N ALA A 9 7.10 -0.50 11.89
CA ALA A 9 7.39 -1.51 10.87
C ALA A 9 6.86 -2.90 11.29
N TRP A 10 7.05 -3.31 12.55
CA TRP A 10 6.51 -4.58 13.05
C TRP A 10 4.98 -4.63 13.05
N LYS A 11 4.31 -3.52 13.40
CA LYS A 11 2.85 -3.42 13.33
C LYS A 11 2.32 -3.54 11.89
N LEU A 12 3.02 -2.95 10.91
CA LEU A 12 2.65 -3.05 9.50
C LEU A 12 2.86 -4.47 8.95
N ILE A 13 3.95 -5.15 9.35
CA ILE A 13 4.21 -6.56 9.02
C ILE A 13 3.11 -7.47 9.60
N ALA A 14 2.73 -7.25 10.85
CA ALA A 14 1.66 -8.02 11.51
C ALA A 14 0.26 -7.72 10.91
N ALA A 15 0.01 -6.52 10.40
CA ALA A 15 -1.26 -6.15 9.76
C ALA A 15 -1.41 -6.74 8.34
N CYS A 16 -0.29 -6.99 7.65
CA CYS A 16 -0.30 -7.58 6.30
C CYS A 16 -0.48 -9.12 6.34
N PHE A 17 -0.02 -9.78 7.41
CA PHE A 17 -0.21 -11.21 7.61
C PHE A 17 -1.55 -11.51 8.30
N ARG A 18 -2.64 -11.53 7.54
CA ARG A 18 -3.82 -12.27 7.99
C ARG A 18 -3.43 -13.75 7.98
N LYS A 19 -3.40 -14.41 9.14
CA LYS A 19 -2.97 -15.82 9.30
C LYS A 19 -3.71 -16.83 8.39
N ASN A 20 -4.84 -16.41 7.82
CA ASN A 20 -5.73 -17.25 7.03
C ASN A 20 -5.59 -17.01 5.51
N THR A 21 -4.65 -16.17 5.06
CA THR A 21 -4.45 -15.87 3.63
C THR A 21 -3.00 -16.08 3.24
N VAL A 22 -2.79 -16.73 2.09
CA VAL A 22 -1.47 -17.01 1.52
C VAL A 22 -0.83 -15.70 1.02
N GLY A 23 0.47 -15.53 1.26
CA GLY A 23 1.24 -14.38 0.79
C GLY A 23 1.43 -14.36 -0.74
N GLN A 24 1.70 -13.17 -1.31
CA GLN A 24 1.88 -13.03 -2.76
C GLN A 24 3.07 -13.83 -3.31
N TYR A 25 4.20 -13.86 -2.60
CA TYR A 25 5.35 -14.69 -2.98
C TYR A 25 5.12 -16.16 -2.62
N GLU A 26 4.45 -16.44 -1.51
CA GLU A 26 4.15 -17.79 -1.04
C GLU A 26 3.29 -18.57 -2.04
N SER A 27 2.38 -17.91 -2.76
CA SER A 27 1.55 -18.55 -3.80
C SER A 27 2.35 -19.08 -4.99
N HIS A 28 3.58 -18.61 -5.17
CA HIS A 28 4.49 -19.05 -6.24
C HIS A 28 5.46 -20.14 -5.78
N THR A 29 5.32 -20.66 -4.55
CA THR A 29 6.14 -21.78 -4.05
C THR A 29 5.94 -23.04 -4.90
N ALA A 30 4.68 -23.38 -5.21
CA ALA A 30 4.33 -24.50 -6.08
C ALA A 30 3.08 -24.17 -6.89
N PHE A 31 3.19 -24.21 -8.22
CA PHE A 31 2.06 -23.99 -9.13
C PHE A 31 2.20 -24.80 -10.40
N THR A 32 1.09 -25.02 -11.09
CA THR A 32 1.05 -25.78 -12.34
C THR A 32 0.38 -24.97 -13.42
N LEU A 33 0.99 -24.93 -14.61
CA LEU A 33 0.38 -24.42 -15.84
C LEU A 33 0.10 -25.62 -16.75
N PRO A 34 -1.13 -26.15 -16.77
CA PRO A 34 -1.48 -27.32 -17.57
C PRO A 34 -1.13 -27.10 -19.05
N GLY A 35 -0.42 -28.06 -19.64
CA GLY A 35 0.03 -27.97 -21.04
C GLY A 35 1.37 -27.24 -21.26
N LEU A 36 1.98 -26.67 -20.21
CA LEU A 36 3.32 -26.07 -20.28
C LEU A 36 4.31 -26.76 -19.34
N TYR A 37 4.22 -26.46 -18.04
CA TYR A 37 5.14 -26.99 -17.02
C TYR A 37 4.55 -26.84 -15.61
N ARG A 38 5.14 -27.60 -14.67
CA ARG A 38 4.81 -27.54 -13.25
C ARG A 38 6.04 -27.12 -12.46
N VAL A 39 5.87 -26.14 -11.59
CA VAL A 39 6.89 -25.66 -10.66
C VAL A 39 6.63 -26.29 -9.30
N VAL A 40 7.58 -27.09 -8.81
CA VAL A 40 7.48 -27.79 -7.52
C VAL A 40 8.10 -26.98 -6.38
N HIS A 41 9.18 -26.24 -6.67
CA HIS A 41 9.84 -25.32 -5.74
C HIS A 41 10.31 -24.07 -6.49
N GLY A 42 9.42 -23.08 -6.62
CA GLY A 42 9.71 -21.84 -7.34
C GLY A 42 10.47 -20.82 -6.51
N ILE A 43 9.94 -20.53 -5.32
CA ILE A 43 10.45 -19.49 -4.42
C ILE A 43 10.28 -19.94 -2.98
N ASP A 44 11.25 -19.62 -2.14
CA ASP A 44 11.21 -19.89 -0.71
C ASP A 44 11.04 -18.57 0.04
N VAL A 45 9.99 -18.45 0.85
CA VAL A 45 9.70 -17.25 1.64
C VAL A 45 10.77 -17.01 2.71
N PHE A 46 11.54 -18.03 3.07
CA PHE A 46 12.64 -17.94 4.04
C PHE A 46 14.00 -17.57 3.42
N ASP A 47 14.05 -17.29 2.12
CA ASP A 47 15.30 -16.90 1.46
C ASP A 47 15.82 -15.54 1.99
N PRO A 48 17.08 -15.44 2.42
CA PRO A 48 17.65 -14.22 3.02
C PRO A 48 17.70 -13.02 2.05
N LYS A 49 17.41 -13.21 0.76
CA LYS A 49 17.26 -12.11 -0.20
C LYS A 49 16.05 -11.21 0.11
N PHE A 50 15.03 -11.72 0.78
CA PHE A 50 13.81 -10.97 1.05
C PHE A 50 14.02 -9.99 2.20
N ASN A 51 13.87 -8.70 1.87
CA ASN A 51 13.91 -7.61 2.85
C ASN A 51 12.65 -6.76 2.69
N ILE A 52 11.97 -6.50 3.80
CA ILE A 52 10.79 -5.63 3.81
C ILE A 52 11.27 -4.20 4.00
N VAL A 53 11.14 -3.39 2.95
CA VAL A 53 11.37 -1.95 2.99
C VAL A 53 10.04 -1.26 2.67
N SER A 54 9.40 -0.71 3.69
CA SER A 54 8.14 0.00 3.51
C SER A 54 8.37 1.31 2.76
N PRO A 55 7.60 1.60 1.69
CA PRO A 55 7.65 2.90 1.05
C PRO A 55 7.07 3.98 1.97
N GLY A 56 7.42 5.23 1.70
CA GLY A 56 6.84 6.41 2.35
C GLY A 56 6.04 7.25 1.35
N ALA A 57 5.26 8.19 1.88
CA ALA A 57 4.64 9.26 1.11
C ALA A 57 5.41 10.56 1.35
N ASP A 58 5.43 11.45 0.36
CA ASP A 58 6.07 12.76 0.51
C ASP A 58 5.32 13.60 1.55
N MET A 59 6.02 13.99 2.62
CA MET A 59 5.46 14.74 3.74
C MET A 59 5.14 16.21 3.39
N THR A 60 5.65 16.73 2.28
CA THR A 60 5.25 18.07 1.80
C THR A 60 3.92 18.03 1.06
N ILE A 61 3.54 16.87 0.52
CA ILE A 61 2.31 16.67 -0.24
C ILE A 61 1.21 16.08 0.65
N TYR A 62 1.54 15.08 1.45
CA TYR A 62 0.61 14.39 2.35
C TYR A 62 0.93 14.71 3.80
N PHE A 63 0.05 15.48 4.43
CA PHE A 63 0.20 15.91 5.83
C PHE A 63 -1.11 15.73 6.59
N PRO A 64 -1.08 15.68 7.94
CA PRO A 64 -2.27 15.51 8.76
C PRO A 64 -3.27 16.65 8.55
N TYR A 65 -4.56 16.31 8.47
CA TYR A 65 -5.63 17.31 8.24
C TYR A 65 -5.67 18.40 9.33
N SER A 66 -5.20 18.13 10.55
CA SER A 66 -5.20 19.09 11.65
C SER A 66 -4.26 20.28 11.42
N ASP A 67 -3.27 20.15 10.53
CA ASP A 67 -2.24 21.16 10.30
C ASP A 67 -2.74 22.26 9.36
N LYS A 68 -3.56 23.18 9.92
CA LYS A 68 -4.30 24.20 9.15
C LYS A 68 -3.41 25.15 8.37
N GLU A 69 -2.21 25.43 8.86
CA GLU A 69 -1.26 26.37 8.22
C GLU A 69 -0.73 25.83 6.89
N LYS A 70 -0.65 24.50 6.74
CA LYS A 70 -0.19 23.84 5.50
C LYS A 70 -1.31 23.57 4.51
N ARG A 71 -2.58 23.82 4.87
CA ARG A 71 -3.72 23.55 3.99
C ARG A 71 -3.70 24.52 2.80
N LEU A 72 -3.75 23.95 1.59
CA LEU A 72 -3.87 24.69 0.35
C LEU A 72 -5.32 25.09 0.11
N THR A 73 -5.73 26.21 0.71
CA THR A 73 -7.13 26.65 0.65
C THR A 73 -7.59 27.07 -0.75
N SER A 74 -6.64 27.39 -1.63
CA SER A 74 -6.90 27.72 -3.04
C SER A 74 -7.56 26.58 -3.83
N LEU A 75 -7.40 25.33 -3.40
CA LEU A 75 -7.96 24.16 -4.08
C LEU A 75 -9.37 23.79 -3.60
N HIS A 76 -9.87 24.39 -2.52
CA HIS A 76 -11.22 24.10 -2.00
C HIS A 76 -12.32 24.25 -3.04
N PRO A 77 -12.39 25.33 -3.86
CA PRO A 77 -13.46 25.48 -4.84
C PRO A 77 -13.46 24.37 -5.90
N SER A 78 -12.28 23.93 -6.33
CA SER A 78 -12.15 22.83 -7.30
C SER A 78 -12.54 21.48 -6.70
N ILE A 79 -12.19 21.25 -5.43
CA ILE A 79 -12.53 20.02 -4.71
C ILE A 79 -14.04 19.98 -4.39
N GLU A 80 -14.64 21.10 -3.99
CA GLU A 80 -16.08 21.20 -3.74
C GLU A 80 -16.88 20.93 -5.01
N LYS A 81 -16.45 21.47 -6.14
CA LYS A 81 -17.04 21.13 -7.44
C LYS A 81 -16.92 19.62 -7.73
N LEU A 82 -15.75 19.02 -7.51
CA LEU A 82 -15.58 17.59 -7.76
C LEU A 82 -16.49 16.70 -6.87
N LEU A 83 -16.74 17.11 -5.63
CA LEU A 83 -17.50 16.31 -4.65
C LEU A 83 -19.01 16.57 -4.66
N PHE A 84 -19.44 17.79 -4.95
CA PHE A 84 -20.84 18.24 -4.77
C PHE A 84 -21.53 18.68 -6.05
N ASP A 85 -20.84 18.71 -7.20
CA ASP A 85 -21.47 19.03 -8.48
C ASP A 85 -22.43 17.89 -8.90
N PRO A 86 -23.71 18.19 -9.20
CA PRO A 86 -24.67 17.18 -9.63
C PRO A 86 -24.35 16.56 -11.00
N GLU A 87 -23.48 17.18 -11.81
CA GLU A 87 -23.05 16.65 -13.09
C GLU A 87 -21.79 15.78 -12.95
N GLN A 88 -21.95 14.46 -13.08
CA GLN A 88 -20.81 13.53 -13.15
C GLN A 88 -20.28 13.43 -14.58
N ASN A 89 -18.98 13.71 -14.75
CA ASN A 89 -18.25 13.56 -16.01
C ASN A 89 -17.29 12.36 -15.93
N GLU A 90 -17.15 11.58 -17.01
CA GLU A 90 -16.32 10.35 -17.06
C GLU A 90 -14.81 10.58 -16.85
N VAL A 91 -14.36 11.84 -16.88
CA VAL A 91 -12.94 12.21 -16.73
C VAL A 91 -12.41 11.95 -15.31
N HIS A 92 -13.30 11.79 -14.32
CA HIS A 92 -12.93 11.58 -12.92
C HIS A 92 -13.70 10.40 -12.27
N MET A 93 -14.24 9.47 -13.07
CA MET A 93 -14.78 8.19 -12.57
C MET A 93 -13.67 7.18 -12.26
#